data_AF-A0A820MKG0-F1
#
_entry.id   AF-A0A820MKG0-F1
#
_cell.length_a   1.000
_cell.length_b   1.000
_cell.length_c   1.000
_cell.angle_alpha   90.00
_cell.angle_beta   90.00
_cell.angle_gamma   90.00
#
_symmetry.space_group_name_H-M   'P 1'
#
loop_
_entity.id
_entity.type
_entity.pdbx_description
1 polymer ?
#
loop_
_entity_poly.entity_id
_entity_poly.type
_entity_poly.pdbx_seq_one_letter_code
_entity_poly.pdbx_strand_id
1 'polypeptide(L)'
;MFDAHKSNDRVLLLLHAPFGINENLLYRFYDMKYEQQLLSIIDKYSSNIIMCLSAHRHYDTFRVYTTLNVTMGILGHPSISPIGYLTQPSIRKYSYNRKSLVLTDYEQYGLNIIEAENTQKDQWTLSYRFSSWYRQTKELTSKNLHHLVYLIRQNSFYLKRFFNIKTLYR
;
A
#
# COMPACT_ATOMS: atom_id res chain seq x y z
N MET A 1 -13.12 4.73 15.83
CA MET A 1 -13.56 3.38 15.42
C MET A 1 -14.92 3.02 16.00
N PHE A 2 -15.13 3.13 17.32
CA PHE A 2 -16.43 2.83 17.93
C PHE A 2 -17.59 3.69 17.39
N ASP A 3 -17.42 5.01 17.32
CA ASP A 3 -18.47 5.90 16.80
C ASP A 3 -18.72 5.67 15.31
N ALA A 4 -17.66 5.52 14.52
CA ALA A 4 -17.76 5.15 13.11
C ALA A 4 -18.52 3.82 12.93
N HIS A 5 -18.30 2.84 13.81
CA HIS A 5 -19.04 1.59 13.77
C HIS A 5 -20.53 1.80 14.08
N LYS A 6 -20.86 2.59 15.10
CA LYS A 6 -22.26 2.93 15.45
C LYS A 6 -22.99 3.68 14.34
N SER A 7 -22.31 4.59 13.66
CA SER A 7 -22.85 5.38 12.55
C SER A 7 -22.78 4.64 11.20
N ASN A 8 -22.23 3.43 11.17
CA ASN A 8 -21.96 2.66 9.95
C ASN A 8 -21.08 3.41 8.92
N ASP A 9 -20.17 4.24 9.43
CA ASP A 9 -19.20 4.97 8.62
C ASP A 9 -18.11 4.03 8.14
N ARG A 10 -17.53 4.37 6.99
CA ARG A 10 -16.37 3.68 6.43
C ARG A 10 -15.09 4.40 6.82
N VAL A 11 -14.05 3.64 7.13
CA VAL A 11 -12.80 4.15 7.66
C VAL A 11 -11.62 3.76 6.78
N LEU A 12 -10.81 4.75 6.41
CA LEU A 12 -9.46 4.56 5.88
C LEU A 12 -8.48 4.67 7.04
N LEU A 13 -7.72 3.60 7.32
CA LEU A 13 -6.71 3.63 8.38
C LEU A 13 -5.41 4.22 7.85
N LEU A 14 -4.78 5.10 8.63
CA LEU A 14 -3.47 5.68 8.32
C LEU A 14 -2.51 5.29 9.45
N LEU A 15 -1.39 4.68 9.10
CA LEU A 15 -0.33 4.29 10.03
C LEU A 15 1.03 4.75 9.49
N HIS A 16 1.94 5.20 10.36
CA HIS A 16 3.31 5.41 9.91
C HIS A 16 4.02 4.07 9.73
N ALA A 17 4.23 3.30 10.79
CA ALA A 17 4.78 1.95 10.69
C ALA A 17 3.68 0.93 10.36
N PRO A 18 3.89 0.01 9.40
CA PRO A 18 2.96 -1.08 9.18
C PRO A 18 3.09 -2.11 10.31
N PHE A 19 2.05 -2.88 10.61
CA PHE A 19 2.18 -4.07 11.45
C PHE A 19 2.68 -5.26 10.62
N GLY A 20 3.08 -6.33 11.31
CA GLY A 20 3.77 -7.48 10.77
C GLY A 20 5.29 -7.34 10.77
N ILE A 21 5.91 -8.07 9.84
CA ILE A 21 7.37 -8.24 9.77
C ILE A 21 7.93 -7.39 8.61
N ASN A 22 9.14 -6.90 8.77
CA ASN A 22 9.92 -6.29 7.69
C ASN A 22 10.35 -7.39 6.70
N GLU A 23 9.85 -7.36 5.46
CA GLU A 23 10.12 -8.42 4.49
C GLU A 23 11.59 -8.54 4.04
N ASN A 24 12.41 -7.50 4.26
CA ASN A 24 13.83 -7.52 3.91
C ASN A 24 14.72 -7.89 5.11
N LEU A 25 14.34 -7.46 6.32
CA LEU A 25 15.19 -7.52 7.52
C LEU A 25 14.63 -8.44 8.61
N LEU A 26 13.44 -9.00 8.41
CA LEU A 26 12.77 -10.00 9.25
C LEU A 26 12.53 -9.61 10.73
N TYR A 27 12.60 -8.33 11.08
CA TYR A 27 12.19 -7.82 12.39
C TYR A 27 10.74 -7.31 12.41
N ARG A 28 10.13 -7.21 13.59
CA ARG A 28 8.77 -6.68 13.79
C ARG A 28 8.78 -5.18 14.05
N PHE A 29 7.81 -4.45 13.51
CA PHE A 29 7.69 -3.00 13.76
C PHE A 29 7.18 -2.64 15.15
N TYR A 30 6.51 -3.58 15.81
CA TYR A 30 5.89 -3.41 17.11
C TYR A 30 6.28 -4.57 18.02
N ASP A 31 6.34 -4.31 19.32
CA ASP A 31 6.28 -5.37 20.31
C ASP A 31 4.97 -6.15 20.15
N MET A 32 5.04 -7.47 20.33
CA MET A 32 3.92 -8.37 20.08
C MET A 32 2.67 -7.99 20.88
N LYS A 33 2.82 -7.48 22.11
CA LYS A 33 1.69 -7.05 22.95
C LYS A 33 0.88 -5.93 22.27
N TYR A 34 1.55 -4.92 21.72
CA TYR A 34 0.87 -3.79 21.07
C TYR A 34 0.34 -4.18 19.69
N GLU A 35 1.07 -5.03 18.97
CA GLU A 35 0.62 -5.58 17.70
C GLU A 35 -0.69 -6.36 17.88
N GLN A 36 -0.76 -7.24 18.88
CA GLN A 36 -1.98 -8.01 19.17
C GLN A 36 -3.16 -7.11 19.56
N GLN A 37 -2.93 -6.09 20.38
CA GLN A 37 -3.95 -5.11 20.73
C GLN A 37 -4.48 -4.39 19.48
N LEU A 38 -3.59 -3.92 18.59
CA LEU A 38 -3.97 -3.28 17.34
C LEU A 38 -4.77 -4.24 16.43
N LEU A 39 -4.31 -5.48 16.27
CA LEU A 39 -5.00 -6.48 15.45
C LEU A 39 -6.37 -6.84 16.02
N SER A 40 -6.54 -6.92 17.34
CA SER A 40 -7.85 -7.16 17.95
C SER A 40 -8.87 -6.04 17.66
N ILE A 41 -8.41 -4.79 17.61
CA ILE A 41 -9.25 -3.63 17.26
C ILE A 41 -9.63 -3.73 15.78
N ILE A 42 -8.66 -4.03 14.92
CA ILE A 42 -8.88 -4.26 13.49
C ILE A 42 -9.91 -5.38 13.27
N ASP A 43 -9.76 -6.51 13.96
CA ASP A 43 -10.67 -7.64 13.81
C ASP A 43 -12.09 -7.24 14.18
N LYS A 44 -12.24 -6.57 15.34
CA LYS A 44 -13.52 -6.10 15.86
C LYS A 44 -14.26 -5.14 14.93
N TYR A 45 -13.53 -4.29 14.20
CA TYR A 45 -14.12 -3.24 13.36
C TYR A 45 -13.83 -3.40 11.86
N SER A 46 -13.45 -4.60 11.43
CA SER A 46 -13.01 -4.91 10.07
C SER A 46 -14.05 -4.57 9.00
N SER A 47 -15.34 -4.70 9.31
CA SER A 47 -16.43 -4.37 8.39
C SER A 47 -16.48 -2.88 8.00
N ASN A 48 -16.00 -1.98 8.87
CA ASN A 48 -15.94 -0.56 8.60
C ASN A 48 -14.63 -0.15 7.89
N ILE A 49 -13.57 -0.96 7.98
CA ILE A 49 -12.24 -0.61 7.45
C ILE A 49 -12.17 -0.91 5.95
N ILE A 50 -11.90 0.11 5.14
CA ILE A 50 -11.80 -0.01 3.69
C ILE A 50 -10.43 -0.59 3.30
N MET A 51 -9.38 0.02 3.84
CA MET A 51 -7.97 -0.23 3.54
C MET A 51 -7.12 0.43 4.64
N CYS A 52 -5.90 -0.04 4.82
CA CYS A 52 -4.88 0.68 5.58
C CYS A 52 -3.85 1.29 4.64
N LEU A 53 -3.45 2.54 4.85
CA LEU A 53 -2.29 3.15 4.20
C LEU A 53 -1.15 3.21 5.23
N SER A 54 0.02 2.75 4.84
CA SER A 54 1.19 2.65 5.71
C SER A 54 2.46 3.18 5.08
N ALA A 55 3.38 3.67 5.91
CA ALA A 55 4.63 4.32 5.51
C ALA A 55 5.86 3.53 5.99
N HIS A 56 6.89 4.28 6.43
CA HIS A 56 8.08 3.87 7.17
C HIS A 56 9.09 3.06 6.36
N ARG A 57 8.64 2.20 5.45
CA ARG A 57 9.53 1.34 4.67
C ARG A 57 10.17 2.01 3.48
N HIS A 58 9.68 3.17 3.06
CA HIS A 58 10.18 3.92 1.91
C HIS A 58 10.16 3.11 0.59
N TYR A 59 9.44 1.98 0.57
CA TYR A 59 9.26 1.11 -0.58
C TYR A 59 7.80 1.09 -1.00
N ASP A 60 7.60 1.01 -2.31
CA ASP A 60 6.31 0.63 -2.87
C ASP A 60 6.05 -0.85 -2.58
N THR A 61 5.02 -1.12 -1.79
CA THR A 61 4.64 -2.48 -1.40
C THR A 61 3.18 -2.51 -1.00
N PHE A 62 2.66 -3.72 -0.82
CA PHE A 62 1.38 -3.91 -0.18
C PHE A 62 1.37 -5.24 0.56
N ARG A 63 0.49 -5.32 1.56
CA ARG A 63 0.32 -6.47 2.43
C ARG A 63 -1.16 -6.75 2.58
N VAL A 64 -1.46 -7.97 3.01
CA VAL A 64 -2.83 -8.36 3.36
C VAL A 64 -2.77 -9.05 4.71
N TYR A 65 -3.60 -8.55 5.62
CA TYR A 65 -3.89 -9.20 6.88
C TYR A 65 -5.16 -10.01 6.73
N THR A 66 -5.10 -11.26 7.16
CA THR A 66 -6.18 -12.23 6.98
C THR A 66 -6.34 -13.09 8.23
N THR A 67 -7.58 -13.19 8.70
CA THR A 67 -8.03 -14.20 9.69
C THR A 67 -9.17 -15.01 9.05
N LEU A 68 -9.83 -15.90 9.81
CA LEU A 68 -10.98 -16.66 9.31
C LEU A 68 -12.11 -15.74 8.79
N ASN A 69 -12.30 -14.58 9.40
CA ASN A 69 -13.44 -13.68 9.11
C ASN A 69 -13.01 -12.31 8.56
N VAL A 70 -11.72 -12.00 8.57
CA VAL A 70 -11.21 -10.66 8.25
C VAL A 70 -10.25 -10.75 7.08
N THR A 71 -10.40 -9.84 6.11
CA THR A 71 -9.41 -9.58 5.07
C THR A 71 -9.24 -8.08 4.94
N MET A 72 -8.04 -7.59 5.25
CA MET A 72 -7.71 -6.17 5.18
C MET A 72 -6.43 -5.98 4.39
N GLY A 73 -6.52 -5.14 3.36
CA GLY A 73 -5.38 -4.70 2.60
C GLY A 73 -4.63 -3.57 3.29
N ILE A 74 -3.33 -3.53 3.07
CA ILE A 74 -2.42 -2.51 3.59
C ILE A 74 -1.55 -2.06 2.42
N LEU A 75 -1.61 -0.78 2.07
CA LEU A 75 -0.81 -0.20 0.99
C LEU A 75 0.39 0.53 1.60
N GLY A 76 1.58 0.02 1.33
CA GLY A 76 2.85 0.67 1.64
C GLY A 76 3.15 1.74 0.60
N HIS A 77 3.43 2.96 1.05
CA HIS A 77 3.82 4.04 0.15
C HIS A 77 5.34 4.29 0.22
N PRO A 78 5.98 4.53 -0.93
CA PRO A 78 7.37 4.96 -0.98
C PRO A 78 7.54 6.38 -0.40
N SER A 79 8.79 6.79 -0.18
CA SER A 79 9.13 8.09 0.40
C SER A 79 9.41 9.14 -0.66
N ILE A 80 9.29 10.40 -0.28
CA ILE A 80 9.87 11.53 -1.03
C ILE A 80 11.38 11.57 -0.81
N SER A 81 11.85 11.21 0.39
CA SER A 81 13.28 11.21 0.67
C SER A 81 13.97 10.00 0.01
N PRO A 82 14.99 10.23 -0.83
CA PRO A 82 15.82 9.16 -1.40
C PRO A 82 16.91 8.69 -0.42
N ILE A 83 17.02 9.29 0.76
CA ILE A 83 18.14 9.07 1.67
C ILE A 83 17.94 7.74 2.40
N GLY A 84 18.98 6.91 2.42
CA GLY A 84 19.01 5.62 3.13
C GLY A 84 18.34 4.46 2.39
N TYR A 85 17.69 4.73 1.25
CA TYR A 85 17.00 3.73 0.44
C TYR A 85 17.25 4.08 -1.03
N LEU A 86 17.69 3.12 -1.85
CA LEU A 86 17.93 3.32 -3.28
C LEU A 86 16.61 3.43 -4.07
N THR A 87 15.71 4.31 -3.62
CA THR A 87 14.41 4.59 -4.22
C THR A 87 14.35 6.05 -4.66
N GLN A 88 13.67 6.30 -5.77
CA GLN A 88 13.43 7.66 -6.22
C GLN A 88 12.33 8.33 -5.38
N PRO A 89 12.38 9.65 -5.19
CA PRO A 89 11.30 10.43 -4.60
C PRO A 89 10.00 10.09 -5.29
N SER A 90 9.00 9.78 -4.50
CA SER A 90 7.78 9.18 -5.00
C SER A 90 6.55 9.78 -4.31
N ILE A 91 5.50 10.05 -5.08
CA ILE A 91 4.19 10.48 -4.57
C ILE A 91 3.09 9.62 -5.18
N ARG A 92 1.99 9.43 -4.46
CA ARG A 92 0.88 8.57 -4.90
C ARG A 92 -0.44 9.32 -4.84
N LYS A 93 -1.21 9.21 -5.92
CA LYS A 93 -2.57 9.77 -6.02
C LYS A 93 -3.60 8.65 -6.02
N TYR A 94 -4.46 8.63 -5.01
CA TYR A 94 -5.56 7.69 -4.91
C TYR A 94 -6.81 8.22 -5.60
N SER A 95 -7.49 7.34 -6.34
CA SER A 95 -8.84 7.58 -6.84
C SER A 95 -9.83 6.74 -6.04
N TYR A 96 -11.00 7.31 -5.74
CA TYR A 96 -12.03 6.63 -4.97
C TYR A 96 -13.42 7.09 -5.36
N ASN A 97 -14.41 6.24 -5.14
CA ASN A 97 -15.81 6.60 -5.31
C ASN A 97 -16.29 7.41 -4.10
N ARG A 98 -16.75 8.65 -4.29
CA ARG A 98 -17.16 9.51 -3.16
C ARG A 98 -18.41 9.03 -2.41
N LYS A 99 -19.28 8.24 -3.04
CA LYS A 99 -20.49 7.70 -2.41
C LYS A 99 -20.17 6.47 -1.57
N SER A 100 -19.43 5.51 -2.14
CA SER A 100 -19.10 4.26 -1.45
C SER A 100 -17.80 4.31 -0.66
N LEU A 101 -16.98 5.35 -0.85
CA LEU A 101 -15.62 5.51 -0.32
C LEU A 101 -14.64 4.40 -0.71
N VAL A 102 -15.03 3.52 -1.64
CA VAL A 102 -14.17 2.46 -2.15
C VAL A 102 -13.05 3.06 -3.00
N LEU A 103 -11.80 2.69 -2.70
CA LEU A 103 -10.65 3.00 -3.54
C LEU A 103 -10.82 2.30 -4.89
N THR A 104 -10.68 3.05 -5.98
CA THR A 104 -10.81 2.51 -7.34
C THR A 104 -9.44 2.22 -7.94
N ASP A 105 -8.47 3.10 -7.75
CA ASP A 105 -7.13 2.92 -8.30
C ASP A 105 -6.12 3.80 -7.57
N TYR A 106 -4.84 3.65 -7.90
CA TYR A 106 -3.86 4.68 -7.62
C TYR A 106 -2.88 4.86 -8.78
N GLU A 107 -2.38 6.09 -8.87
CA GLU A 107 -1.30 6.49 -9.77
C GLU A 107 -0.05 6.74 -8.92
N GLN A 108 1.02 6.01 -9.23
CA GLN A 108 2.33 6.20 -8.63
C GLN A 108 3.14 7.12 -9.53
N TYR A 109 3.66 8.20 -8.95
CA TYR A 109 4.58 9.11 -9.61
C TYR A 109 5.94 9.04 -8.94
N GLY A 110 6.98 9.37 -9.68
CA GLY A 110 8.29 9.62 -9.11
C GLY A 110 9.09 10.65 -9.87
N LEU A 111 10.20 11.03 -9.26
CA LEU A 111 11.13 12.02 -9.76
C LEU A 111 12.48 11.35 -10.00
N ASN A 112 12.95 11.38 -11.24
CA ASN A 112 14.30 10.96 -11.56
C ASN A 112 15.28 12.03 -11.08
N ILE A 113 15.88 11.80 -9.90
CA ILE A 113 16.84 12.75 -9.31
C ILE A 113 18.02 13.00 -10.24
N ILE A 114 18.52 11.97 -10.93
CA ILE A 114 19.68 12.12 -11.82
C ILE A 114 19.33 13.05 -12.98
N GLU A 115 18.14 12.87 -13.57
CA GLU A 115 17.63 13.74 -14.63
C GLU A 115 17.32 15.15 -14.10
N ALA A 116 16.73 15.26 -12.93
CA ALA A 116 16.41 16.54 -12.30
C ALA A 116 17.68 17.35 -12.04
N GLU A 117 18.75 16.71 -11.56
CA GLU A 117 20.06 17.34 -11.37
C GLU A 117 20.70 17.73 -12.71
N ASN A 118 20.70 16.84 -13.70
CA ASN A 118 21.31 17.12 -15.01
C ASN A 118 20.59 18.24 -15.78
N THR A 119 19.27 18.35 -15.63
CA THR A 119 18.44 19.30 -16.37
C THR A 119 18.06 20.55 -15.56
N GLN A 120 18.34 20.55 -14.25
CA GLN A 120 17.91 21.55 -13.28
C GLN A 120 16.38 21.76 -13.30
N LYS A 121 15.62 20.68 -13.49
CA LYS A 121 14.15 20.69 -13.58
C LYS A 121 13.52 19.50 -12.87
N ASP A 122 12.59 19.79 -11.97
CA ASP A 122 11.82 18.76 -11.26
C ASP A 122 10.63 18.26 -12.10
N GLN A 123 10.86 17.23 -12.91
CA GLN A 123 9.81 16.61 -13.72
C GLN A 123 9.27 15.34 -13.05
N TRP A 124 8.10 15.46 -12.42
CA TRP A 124 7.37 14.31 -11.87
C TRP A 124 6.65 13.55 -12.97
N THR A 125 6.97 12.27 -13.13
CA THR A 125 6.40 11.43 -14.19
C THR A 125 5.55 10.32 -13.60
N LEU A 126 4.50 9.92 -14.34
CA LEU A 126 3.67 8.78 -14.00
C LEU A 126 4.49 7.50 -14.17
N SER A 127 4.78 6.81 -13.08
CA SER A 127 5.52 5.55 -13.07
C SER A 127 4.60 4.40 -13.47
N TYR A 128 3.46 4.28 -12.79
CA TYR A 128 2.44 3.31 -13.15
C TYR A 128 1.05 3.63 -12.56
N ARG A 129 0.03 2.98 -13.13
CA ARG A 129 -1.32 2.88 -12.54
C ARG A 129 -1.52 1.47 -12.01
N PHE A 130 -2.00 1.29 -10.78
CA PHE A 130 -2.10 -0.04 -10.16
C PHE A 130 -2.91 -1.03 -10.99
N SER A 131 -4.12 -0.65 -11.42
CA SER A 131 -4.99 -1.51 -12.21
C SER A 131 -4.34 -1.98 -13.52
N SER A 132 -3.70 -1.04 -14.24
CA SER A 132 -3.05 -1.32 -15.52
C SER A 132 -1.77 -2.14 -15.35
N TRP A 133 -0.98 -1.83 -14.31
CA TRP A 133 0.26 -2.53 -14.02
C TRP A 133 0.01 -4.00 -13.69
N TYR A 134 -0.92 -4.27 -12.78
CA TYR A 134 -1.25 -5.64 -12.36
C TYR A 134 -2.33 -6.31 -13.20
N ARG A 135 -2.85 -5.67 -14.27
CA ARG A 135 -3.97 -6.18 -15.07
C ARG A 135 -5.17 -6.61 -14.21
N GLN A 136 -5.46 -5.84 -13.17
CA GLN A 136 -6.57 -6.08 -12.23
C GLN A 136 -7.70 -5.08 -12.44
N THR A 137 -8.85 -5.34 -11.79
CA THR A 137 -10.01 -4.44 -11.82
C THR A 137 -9.66 -3.07 -11.20
N LYS A 138 -10.41 -2.04 -11.59
CA LYS A 138 -10.35 -0.69 -10.99
C LYS A 138 -11.11 -0.61 -9.66
N GLU A 139 -11.13 -1.68 -8.88
CA GLU A 139 -11.67 -1.67 -7.53
C GLU A 139 -10.58 -2.15 -6.58
N LEU A 140 -9.85 -1.22 -5.98
CA LEU A 140 -8.77 -1.51 -5.05
C LEU A 140 -9.33 -1.83 -3.66
N THR A 141 -10.03 -2.97 -3.56
CA THR A 141 -10.57 -3.48 -2.31
C THR A 141 -9.58 -4.42 -1.62
N SER A 142 -9.73 -4.61 -0.30
CA SER A 142 -8.96 -5.60 0.46
C SER A 142 -9.06 -7.03 -0.13
N LYS A 143 -10.24 -7.39 -0.66
CA LYS A 143 -10.46 -8.69 -1.33
C LYS A 143 -9.68 -8.80 -2.64
N ASN A 144 -9.71 -7.77 -3.49
CA ASN A 144 -8.99 -7.78 -4.76
C ASN A 144 -7.47 -7.74 -4.53
N LEU A 145 -7.01 -7.03 -3.49
CA LEU A 145 -5.61 -7.05 -3.08
C LEU A 145 -5.18 -8.44 -2.58
N HIS A 146 -6.02 -9.12 -1.80
CA HIS A 146 -5.79 -10.50 -1.38
C HIS A 146 -5.69 -11.46 -2.57
N HIS A 147 -6.60 -11.32 -3.54
CA HIS A 147 -6.53 -12.09 -4.78
C HIS A 147 -5.22 -11.83 -5.55
N LEU A 148 -4.78 -10.57 -5.63
CA LEU A 148 -3.49 -10.25 -6.26
C LEU A 148 -2.30 -10.89 -5.53
N VAL A 149 -2.30 -10.91 -4.19
CA VAL A 149 -1.28 -11.64 -3.41
C VAL A 149 -1.28 -13.13 -3.76
N TYR A 150 -2.46 -13.73 -3.91
CA TYR A 150 -2.58 -15.11 -4.38
C TYR A 150 -1.96 -15.29 -5.78
N LEU A 151 -2.26 -14.41 -6.74
CA LEU A 151 -1.70 -14.46 -8.09
C LEU A 151 -0.17 -14.30 -8.10
N ILE A 152 0.38 -13.41 -7.27
CA ILE A 152 1.84 -13.21 -7.11
C ILE A 152 2.53 -14.51 -6.69
N ARG A 153 1.90 -15.30 -5.80
CA ARG A 153 2.46 -16.57 -5.32
C ARG A 153 2.47 -17.67 -6.38
N GLN A 154 1.54 -17.62 -7.33
CA GLN A 154 1.31 -18.71 -8.29
C GLN A 154 1.88 -18.42 -9.68
N ASN A 155 2.10 -17.14 -10.03
CA ASN A 155 2.42 -16.77 -11.40
C ASN A 155 3.52 -15.71 -11.49
N SER A 156 4.60 -16.06 -12.20
CA SER A 156 5.81 -15.26 -12.35
C SER A 156 5.58 -13.90 -13.02
N PHE A 157 4.51 -13.75 -13.82
CA PHE A 157 4.13 -12.45 -14.40
C PHE A 157 3.84 -11.42 -13.31
N TYR A 158 3.02 -11.78 -12.33
CA TYR A 158 2.65 -10.88 -11.23
C TYR A 158 3.81 -10.71 -10.25
N LEU A 159 4.56 -11.77 -9.97
CA LEU A 159 5.75 -11.71 -9.12
C LEU A 159 6.81 -10.74 -9.65
N LYS A 160 7.17 -10.85 -10.95
CA LYS A 160 8.13 -9.94 -11.59
C LYS A 160 7.64 -8.49 -11.50
N ARG A 161 6.35 -8.25 -11.74
CA ARG A 161 5.77 -6.92 -11.62
C ARG A 161 5.80 -6.37 -10.21
N PHE A 162 5.54 -7.20 -9.20
CA PHE A 162 5.63 -6.83 -7.79
C PHE A 162 7.05 -6.45 -7.37
N PHE A 163 8.08 -7.12 -7.91
CA PHE A 163 9.47 -6.71 -7.65
C PHE A 163 9.90 -5.48 -8.45
N ASN A 164 9.45 -5.37 -9.70
CA ASN A 164 9.87 -4.30 -10.61
C ASN A 164 9.32 -2.92 -10.24
N ILE A 165 8.26 -2.81 -9.44
CA ILE A 165 7.81 -1.48 -8.94
C ILE A 165 8.91 -0.73 -8.19
N LYS A 166 9.87 -1.46 -7.60
CA LYS A 166 11.02 -0.88 -6.88
C LYS A 166 12.10 -0.33 -7.81
N THR A 167 12.06 -0.71 -9.09
CA THR A 167 13.11 -0.42 -10.09
C THR A 167 12.54 0.28 -11.34
N LEU A 168 11.28 0.70 -11.31
CA LEU A 168 10.53 1.26 -12.44
C LEU A 168 11.08 2.58 -12.98
N TYR A 169 12.12 3.12 -12.36
CA TYR A 169 12.63 4.44 -12.61
C TYR A 169 13.99 4.42 -13.33
N ARG A 170 14.05 3.80 -14.51
CA ARG A 170 15.23 3.85 -15.37
C ARG A 170 15.16 5.02 -16.32
#